data_AF-A0AAV8D416-F1
#
_entry.id   AF-A0AAV8D416-F1
#
_cell.length_a   1.000
_cell.length_b   1.000
_cell.length_c   1.000
_cell.angle_alpha   90.00
_cell.angle_beta   90.00
_cell.angle_gamma   90.00
#
_symmetry.space_group_name_H-M   'P 1'
#
loop_
_entity.id
_entity.type
_entity.pdbx_description
1 polymer ?
#
loop_
_entity_poly.entity_id
_entity_poly.type
_entity_poly.pdbx_seq_one_letter_code
_entity_poly.pdbx_strand_id
1 'polypeptide(L)'
;MNNCQKYGKPPGYLYWRWKPDGCDLPWFEPQRFLDLVRGKKLAFIGDSIARNQFESLLCLLSQVDTAIQIEGNSTSKYRTIHFQSSNFTLMVMWSEYYVKAVPNTNCDAIGCFDLYLDKVNLNWTSRLPGLDYLVISGGNWLKTFVRTYSTAHFENGAWFNGGNCNRTEPFNESEINLYGYQSEVAKVQNEEVERIKGSNVVDNDNKNYFGVLDVTEAMMRRGDGHPGGYYNKHRKTANDCLHWCLPGPVDMWNEMLMHNLIKTSSLG
;
A
#
# COMPACT_ATOMS: atom_id res chain seq x y z
N MET A 1 8.51 -9.96 -3.92
CA MET A 1 9.03 -9.70 -2.57
C MET A 1 10.45 -9.13 -2.60
N ASN A 2 10.60 -7.92 -2.07
CA ASN A 2 11.84 -7.14 -2.07
C ASN A 2 12.71 -7.46 -0.85
N ASN A 3 13.25 -8.67 -0.79
CA ASN A 3 14.15 -9.06 0.29
C ASN A 3 15.53 -8.42 0.09
N CYS A 4 15.73 -7.22 0.62
CA CYS A 4 16.96 -6.44 0.42
C CYS A 4 18.16 -7.02 1.16
N GLN A 5 17.96 -7.60 2.34
CA GLN A 5 19.04 -8.22 3.12
C GLN A 5 19.64 -9.42 2.38
N LYS A 6 18.82 -10.21 1.67
CA LYS A 6 19.30 -11.28 0.78
C LYS A 6 20.31 -10.77 -0.25
N TYR A 7 20.19 -9.51 -0.69
CA TYR A 7 21.10 -8.89 -1.65
C TYR A 7 22.16 -8.00 -0.99
N GLY A 8 22.30 -8.04 0.35
CA GLY A 8 23.40 -7.40 1.08
C GLY A 8 23.11 -6.00 1.63
N LYS A 9 21.86 -5.54 1.64
CA LYS A 9 21.53 -4.24 2.28
C LYS A 9 21.76 -4.31 3.79
N PRO A 10 22.52 -3.38 4.41
CA PRO A 10 22.65 -3.31 5.86
C PRO A 10 21.30 -3.11 6.56
N PRO A 11 21.08 -3.69 7.76
CA PRO A 11 19.77 -3.70 8.42
C PRO A 11 19.37 -2.38 9.10
N GLY A 12 20.18 -1.31 9.01
CA GLY A 12 19.95 -0.06 9.76
C GLY A 12 18.54 0.53 9.62
N TYR A 13 17.96 0.38 8.43
CA TYR A 13 16.59 0.84 8.14
C TYR A 13 15.48 0.07 8.89
N LEU A 14 15.77 -1.10 9.46
CA LEU A 14 14.80 -1.89 10.25
C LEU A 14 14.62 -1.37 11.67
N TYR A 15 15.54 -0.54 12.17
CA TYR A 15 15.51 -0.05 13.55
C TYR A 15 14.68 1.22 13.75
N TRP A 16 14.14 1.77 12.68
CA TRP A 16 13.33 2.99 12.71
C TRP A 16 11.85 2.68 12.68
N ARG A 17 11.13 3.24 13.65
CA ARG A 17 9.68 3.14 13.77
C ARG A 17 9.06 4.52 13.76
N TRP A 18 7.95 4.64 13.03
CA TRP A 18 7.15 5.85 13.05
C TRP A 18 6.40 5.97 14.37
N LYS A 19 6.41 7.17 14.95
CA LYS A 19 5.62 7.53 16.11
C LYS A 19 4.73 8.72 15.72
N PRO A 20 3.43 8.52 15.51
CA PRO A 20 2.50 9.61 15.26
C PRO A 20 2.43 10.58 16.45
N ASP A 21 2.06 11.83 16.18
CA ASP A 21 1.73 12.77 17.23
C ASP A 21 0.39 12.39 17.89
N GLY A 22 0.35 12.44 19.23
CA GLY A 22 -0.88 12.26 20.00
C GLY A 22 -1.34 10.82 20.26
N CYS A 23 -0.70 9.79 19.70
CA CYS A 23 -0.92 8.40 20.11
C CYS A 23 0.27 7.48 19.79
N ASP A 24 0.36 6.36 20.50
CA ASP A 24 1.26 5.28 20.13
C ASP A 24 0.57 4.33 19.15
N LEU A 25 1.25 4.02 18.05
CA LEU A 25 0.78 3.00 17.11
C LEU A 25 1.04 1.61 17.73
N PRO A 26 0.04 0.72 17.83
CA PRO A 26 0.26 -0.62 18.35
C PRO A 26 1.21 -1.40 17.43
N TRP A 27 2.05 -2.25 18.02
CA TRP A 27 2.86 -3.19 17.25
C TRP A 27 1.97 -4.11 16.42
N PHE A 28 2.43 -4.50 15.23
CA PHE A 28 1.70 -5.48 14.44
C PHE A 28 1.72 -6.84 15.15
N GLU A 29 0.53 -7.36 15.46
CA GLU A 29 0.35 -8.67 16.09
C GLU A 29 -0.35 -9.61 15.09
N PRO A 30 0.39 -10.52 14.41
CA PRO A 30 -0.19 -11.33 13.34
C PRO A 30 -1.41 -12.14 13.76
N GLN A 31 -1.37 -12.75 14.94
CA GLN A 31 -2.49 -13.55 15.46
C GLN A 31 -3.73 -12.67 15.70
N ARG A 32 -3.54 -11.52 16.34
CA ARG A 32 -4.62 -10.56 16.60
C ARG A 32 -5.22 -10.03 15.31
N PHE A 33 -4.38 -9.73 14.31
CA PHE A 33 -4.85 -9.35 12.99
C PHE A 33 -5.76 -10.43 12.39
N LEU A 34 -5.30 -11.68 12.36
CA LEU A 34 -6.09 -12.82 11.85
C LEU A 34 -7.41 -13.02 12.60
N ASP A 35 -7.44 -12.76 13.92
CA ASP A 35 -8.67 -12.83 14.69
C ASP A 35 -9.66 -11.71 14.32
N LEU A 36 -9.17 -10.49 14.08
CA LEU A 36 -9.99 -9.38 13.59
C LEU A 36 -10.58 -9.66 12.20
N VAL A 37 -9.85 -10.38 11.34
CA VAL A 37 -10.25 -10.68 9.95
C VAL A 37 -10.74 -12.11 9.73
N ARG A 38 -11.04 -12.85 10.81
CA ARG A 38 -11.45 -14.25 10.75
C ARG A 38 -12.70 -14.43 9.89
N GLY A 39 -12.64 -15.34 8.93
CA GLY A 39 -13.75 -15.62 8.00
C GLY A 39 -14.01 -14.53 6.96
N LYS A 40 -13.15 -13.50 6.87
CA LYS A 40 -13.35 -12.33 6.01
C LYS A 40 -12.45 -12.35 4.78
N LYS A 41 -12.71 -11.44 3.85
CA LYS A 41 -11.88 -11.21 2.66
C LYS A 41 -11.40 -9.77 2.60
N LEU A 42 -10.09 -9.60 2.43
CA LEU A 42 -9.44 -8.30 2.28
C LEU A 42 -8.72 -8.23 0.93
N ALA A 43 -8.95 -7.15 0.18
CA ALA A 43 -8.24 -6.91 -1.07
C ALA A 43 -7.42 -5.61 -1.03
N PHE A 44 -6.19 -5.70 -1.52
CA PHE A 44 -5.39 -4.55 -1.93
C PHE A 44 -5.61 -4.28 -3.42
N ILE A 45 -6.10 -3.10 -3.77
CA ILE A 45 -6.31 -2.73 -5.18
C ILE A 45 -5.42 -1.53 -5.51
N GLY A 46 -4.63 -1.67 -6.57
CA GLY A 46 -3.76 -0.59 -7.02
C GLY A 46 -2.54 -1.08 -7.79
N ASP A 47 -1.49 -0.28 -7.72
CA ASP A 47 -0.24 -0.42 -8.45
C ASP A 47 0.77 -1.38 -7.76
N SER A 48 2.04 -1.24 -8.11
CA SER A 48 3.13 -2.00 -7.50
C SER A 48 3.35 -1.67 -6.03
N ILE A 49 2.97 -0.48 -5.56
CA ILE A 49 3.04 -0.10 -4.15
C ILE A 49 1.91 -0.76 -3.36
N ALA A 50 0.70 -0.90 -3.93
CA ALA A 50 -0.37 -1.73 -3.32
C ALA A 50 0.08 -3.19 -3.17
N ARG A 51 0.76 -3.73 -4.19
CA ARG A 51 1.38 -5.06 -4.11
C ARG A 51 2.47 -5.14 -3.04
N ASN A 52 3.27 -4.10 -2.86
CA ASN A 52 4.31 -4.06 -1.83
C ASN A 52 3.71 -4.21 -0.42
N GLN A 53 2.57 -3.56 -0.16
CA GLN A 53 1.84 -3.67 1.10
C GLN A 53 1.23 -5.06 1.31
N PHE A 54 0.59 -5.60 0.26
CA PHE A 54 0.07 -6.97 0.26
C PHE A 54 1.18 -7.99 0.58
N GLU A 55 2.36 -7.85 -0.02
CA GLU A 55 3.47 -8.77 0.22
C GLU A 55 4.02 -8.65 1.64
N SER A 56 4.08 -7.44 2.22
CA SER A 56 4.41 -7.23 3.64
C SER A 56 3.41 -7.97 4.52
N LEU A 57 2.10 -7.74 4.32
CA LEU A 57 1.06 -8.37 5.15
C LEU A 57 1.09 -9.89 5.03
N LEU A 58 1.21 -10.40 3.80
CA LEU A 58 1.36 -11.84 3.55
C LEU A 58 2.54 -12.42 4.35
N CYS A 59 3.68 -11.74 4.38
CA CYS A 59 4.84 -12.17 5.15
C CYS A 59 4.61 -12.14 6.66
N LEU A 60 3.98 -11.09 7.18
CA LEU A 60 3.64 -10.97 8.60
C LEU A 60 2.70 -12.08 9.06
N LEU A 61 1.64 -12.36 8.29
CA LEU A 61 0.64 -13.36 8.63
C LEU A 61 1.15 -14.80 8.45
N SER A 62 2.02 -15.04 7.47
CA SER A 62 2.61 -16.38 7.24
C SER A 62 3.52 -16.87 8.36
N GLN A 63 3.83 -16.02 9.36
CA GLN A 63 4.56 -16.42 10.57
C GLN A 63 3.69 -17.24 11.53
N VAL A 64 2.36 -17.12 11.45
CA VAL A 64 1.42 -17.71 12.41
C VAL A 64 0.30 -18.54 11.78
N ASP A 65 0.08 -18.43 10.47
CA ASP A 65 -0.91 -19.24 9.74
C ASP A 65 -0.38 -19.64 8.35
N THR A 66 -0.86 -20.78 7.84
CA THR A 66 -0.41 -21.32 6.56
C THR A 66 -1.09 -20.60 5.41
N ALA A 67 -0.29 -19.90 4.60
CA ALA A 67 -0.75 -19.23 3.39
C ALA A 67 -0.81 -20.18 2.19
N ILE A 68 -2.01 -20.41 1.65
CA ILE A 68 -2.27 -21.23 0.47
C ILE A 68 -2.58 -20.33 -0.72
N GLN A 69 -1.80 -20.43 -1.80
CA GLN A 69 -2.07 -19.69 -3.04
C GLN A 69 -3.24 -20.35 -3.80
N ILE A 70 -4.34 -19.62 -3.96
CA ILE A 70 -5.56 -20.10 -4.65
C ILE A 70 -5.59 -19.66 -6.12
N GLU A 71 -5.24 -18.40 -6.40
CA GLU A 71 -5.24 -17.83 -7.75
C GLU A 71 -3.94 -17.08 -7.99
N GLY A 72 -3.34 -17.24 -9.17
CA GLY A 72 -2.16 -16.50 -9.61
C GLY A 72 -0.85 -16.95 -8.93
N ASN A 73 0.21 -16.18 -9.19
CA ASN A 73 1.54 -16.37 -8.66
C ASN A 73 2.20 -15.00 -8.40
N SER A 74 3.48 -14.98 -8.01
CA SER A 74 4.20 -13.75 -7.64
C SER A 74 4.24 -12.66 -8.73
N THR A 75 4.08 -13.01 -10.00
CA THR A 75 4.07 -12.04 -11.11
C THR A 75 2.66 -11.71 -11.62
N SER A 76 1.65 -12.54 -11.29
CA SER A 76 0.27 -12.35 -11.75
C SER A 76 -0.32 -11.02 -11.31
N LYS A 77 -1.12 -10.38 -12.17
CA LYS A 77 -1.86 -9.13 -11.87
C LYS A 77 -2.87 -9.30 -10.73
N TYR A 78 -3.40 -10.50 -10.56
CA TYR A 78 -4.31 -10.87 -9.49
C TYR A 78 -3.71 -12.02 -8.69
N ARG A 79 -3.81 -11.95 -7.36
CA ARG A 79 -3.46 -13.05 -6.48
C ARG A 79 -4.49 -13.19 -5.38
N THR A 80 -4.81 -14.43 -5.06
CA THR A 80 -5.69 -14.80 -3.95
C THR A 80 -4.95 -15.79 -3.06
N ILE A 81 -4.79 -15.44 -1.79
CA ILE A 81 -4.18 -16.25 -0.74
C ILE A 81 -5.25 -16.60 0.28
N HIS A 82 -5.29 -17.85 0.70
CA HIS A 82 -6.18 -18.32 1.75
C HIS A 82 -5.35 -18.75 2.97
N PHE A 83 -5.73 -18.26 4.13
CA PHE A 83 -5.17 -18.65 5.42
C PHE A 83 -6.12 -19.62 6.10
N GLN A 84 -5.70 -20.87 6.20
CA GLN A 84 -6.60 -22.00 6.51
C GLN A 84 -7.17 -21.91 7.94
N SER A 85 -6.35 -21.57 8.94
CA SER A 85 -6.76 -21.62 10.35
C SER A 85 -7.72 -20.49 10.73
N SER A 86 -7.56 -19.34 10.07
CA SER A 86 -8.38 -18.14 10.24
C SER A 86 -9.56 -18.07 9.26
N ASN A 87 -9.63 -18.96 8.27
CA ASN A 87 -10.56 -18.85 7.13
C ASN A 87 -10.53 -17.45 6.50
N PHE A 88 -9.36 -16.81 6.49
CA PHE A 88 -9.16 -15.46 5.98
C PHE A 88 -8.67 -15.52 4.54
N THR A 89 -9.21 -14.65 3.68
CA THR A 89 -8.75 -14.52 2.29
C THR A 89 -8.09 -13.17 2.06
N LEU A 90 -6.84 -13.21 1.62
CA LEU A 90 -6.04 -12.03 1.30
C LEU A 90 -5.83 -11.94 -0.21
N MET A 91 -6.18 -10.80 -0.81
CA MET A 91 -6.17 -10.59 -2.25
C MET A 91 -5.35 -9.36 -2.65
N VAL A 92 -4.77 -9.39 -3.85
CA VAL A 92 -4.27 -8.19 -4.54
C VAL A 92 -4.78 -8.15 -5.96
N MET A 93 -5.23 -6.98 -6.41
CA MET A 93 -5.77 -6.73 -7.74
C MET A 93 -5.07 -5.53 -8.37
N TRP A 94 -4.37 -5.78 -9.50
CA TRP A 94 -3.66 -4.73 -10.20
C TRP A 94 -4.61 -3.73 -10.86
N SER A 95 -4.42 -2.45 -10.56
CA SER A 95 -5.13 -1.34 -11.17
C SER A 95 -4.21 -0.12 -11.23
N GLU A 96 -3.82 0.28 -12.45
CA GLU A 96 -2.88 1.41 -12.67
C GLU A 96 -3.53 2.75 -12.39
N TYR A 97 -4.81 2.89 -12.73
CA TYR A 97 -5.51 4.18 -12.72
C TYR A 97 -6.86 4.16 -12.00
N TYR A 98 -7.33 2.98 -11.54
CA TYR A 98 -8.68 2.73 -10.99
C TYR A 98 -9.84 2.93 -11.97
N VAL A 99 -9.76 3.94 -12.82
CA VAL A 99 -10.68 4.25 -13.91
C VAL A 99 -10.33 3.49 -15.19
N LYS A 100 -11.24 3.49 -16.15
CA LYS A 100 -11.03 2.93 -17.47
C LYS A 100 -9.87 3.70 -18.13
N ALA A 101 -8.88 2.95 -18.59
CA ALA A 101 -7.72 3.45 -19.32
C ALA A 101 -7.59 2.67 -20.62
N VAL A 102 -7.41 3.37 -21.74
CA VAL A 102 -7.25 2.76 -23.06
C VAL A 102 -5.88 3.18 -23.62
N PRO A 103 -5.00 2.24 -24.02
CA PRO A 103 -3.71 2.59 -24.59
C PRO A 103 -3.88 3.52 -25.79
N ASN A 104 -3.14 4.63 -25.79
CA ASN A 104 -3.14 5.58 -26.88
C ASN A 104 -1.83 5.42 -27.68
N THR A 105 -1.96 4.95 -28.93
CA THR A 105 -0.82 4.70 -29.83
C THR A 105 -0.29 5.97 -30.51
N ASN A 106 -0.98 7.11 -30.35
CA ASN A 106 -0.65 8.37 -31.01
C ASN A 106 0.19 9.31 -30.15
N CYS A 107 0.79 8.80 -29.07
CA CYS A 107 1.71 9.58 -28.25
C CYS A 107 3.15 9.07 -28.40
N ASP A 108 4.11 9.98 -28.21
CA ASP A 108 5.53 9.66 -28.28
C ASP A 108 6.10 9.05 -26.99
N ALA A 109 5.32 9.04 -25.90
CA ALA A 109 5.76 8.48 -24.62
C ALA A 109 5.42 6.98 -24.50
N ILE A 110 6.33 6.22 -23.88
CA ILE A 110 6.09 4.80 -23.62
C ILE A 110 4.91 4.67 -22.64
N GLY A 111 3.82 4.05 -23.10
CA GLY A 111 2.68 3.71 -22.26
C GLY A 111 1.73 4.87 -21.97
N CYS A 112 1.31 5.64 -22.98
CA CYS A 112 0.19 6.57 -22.79
C CYS A 112 -1.16 5.87 -22.81
N PHE A 113 -2.10 6.48 -22.06
CA PHE A 113 -3.46 6.01 -21.97
C PHE A 113 -4.42 7.19 -22.01
N ASP A 114 -5.56 7.00 -22.67
CA ASP A 114 -6.73 7.85 -22.51
C ASP A 114 -7.48 7.41 -21.26
N LEU A 115 -7.63 8.32 -20.30
CA LEU A 115 -8.29 8.07 -19.02
C LEU A 115 -9.73 8.59 -19.06
N TYR A 116 -10.68 7.74 -18.68
CA TYR A 116 -12.09 8.08 -18.59
C TYR A 116 -12.48 8.24 -17.12
N LEU A 117 -12.32 9.45 -16.57
CA LEU A 117 -12.48 9.73 -15.13
C LEU A 117 -13.89 9.45 -14.59
N ASP A 118 -14.89 9.41 -15.48
CA ASP A 118 -16.30 9.10 -15.20
C ASP A 118 -16.61 7.60 -15.23
N LYS A 119 -15.63 6.75 -15.60
CA LYS A 119 -15.84 5.30 -15.80
C LYS A 119 -14.86 4.50 -14.98
N VAL A 120 -15.37 3.76 -13.99
CA VAL A 120 -14.57 2.80 -13.22
C VAL A 120 -14.12 1.62 -14.08
N ASN A 121 -12.95 1.06 -13.78
CA ASN A 121 -12.43 -0.11 -14.49
C ASN A 121 -13.11 -1.40 -14.01
N LEU A 122 -13.80 -2.09 -14.92
CA LEU A 122 -14.54 -3.33 -14.63
C LEU A 122 -13.66 -4.50 -14.18
N ASN A 123 -12.36 -4.47 -14.49
CA ASN A 123 -11.43 -5.55 -14.16
C ASN A 123 -11.33 -5.85 -12.67
N TRP A 124 -11.42 -4.81 -11.83
CA TRP A 124 -11.38 -4.95 -10.38
C TRP A 124 -12.77 -4.78 -9.76
N THR A 125 -13.62 -3.88 -10.29
CA THR A 125 -14.95 -3.63 -9.68
C THR A 125 -15.88 -4.83 -9.75
N SER A 126 -15.76 -5.67 -10.79
CA SER A 126 -16.52 -6.93 -10.90
C SER A 126 -16.19 -7.94 -9.79
N ARG A 127 -15.07 -7.77 -9.09
CA ARG A 127 -14.59 -8.66 -8.01
C ARG A 127 -14.84 -8.10 -6.61
N LEU A 128 -15.47 -6.93 -6.49
CA LEU A 128 -15.84 -6.33 -5.21
C LEU A 128 -16.96 -7.06 -4.47
N PRO A 129 -17.99 -7.63 -5.15
CA PRO A 129 -19.06 -8.32 -4.43
C PRO A 129 -18.52 -9.45 -3.54
N GLY A 130 -18.84 -9.37 -2.24
CA GLY A 130 -18.44 -10.37 -1.24
C GLY A 130 -17.06 -10.19 -0.63
N LEU A 131 -16.41 -9.04 -0.83
CA LEU A 131 -15.27 -8.61 -0.01
C LEU A 131 -15.78 -7.95 1.29
N ASP A 132 -14.98 -7.97 2.36
CA ASP A 132 -15.29 -7.31 3.64
C ASP A 132 -14.50 -6.01 3.82
N TYR A 133 -13.22 -6.05 3.42
CA TYR A 133 -12.29 -4.93 3.54
C TYR A 133 -11.62 -4.64 2.19
N LEU A 134 -11.45 -3.36 1.93
CA LEU A 134 -10.80 -2.86 0.74
C LEU A 134 -9.72 -1.87 1.14
N VAL A 135 -8.48 -2.10 0.72
CA VAL A 135 -7.40 -1.11 0.79
C VAL A 135 -7.07 -0.67 -0.62
N ILE A 136 -7.25 0.61 -0.89
CA ILE A 136 -7.09 1.22 -2.21
C ILE A 136 -6.27 2.49 -2.07
N SER A 137 -5.78 3.01 -3.18
CA SER A 137 -5.30 4.41 -3.20
C SER A 137 -6.38 5.40 -3.70
N GLY A 138 -7.68 5.03 -3.68
CA GLY A 138 -8.87 5.89 -3.91
C GLY A 138 -10.09 5.16 -4.56
N GLY A 139 -11.33 5.31 -4.03
CA GLY A 139 -12.62 4.79 -4.60
C GLY A 139 -13.56 3.93 -3.70
N ASN A 140 -14.89 3.92 -3.91
CA ASN A 140 -15.87 3.46 -2.89
C ASN A 140 -16.39 2.01 -3.00
N TRP A 141 -16.94 1.53 -1.86
CA TRP A 141 -17.72 0.31 -1.52
C TRP A 141 -16.96 -0.69 -0.62
N LEU A 142 -17.59 -1.06 0.53
CA LEU A 142 -17.08 -1.84 1.68
C LEU A 142 -16.41 -1.01 2.79
N LYS A 143 -15.90 -1.66 3.86
CA LYS A 143 -14.98 -0.99 4.79
C LYS A 143 -13.70 -0.67 4.03
N THR A 144 -13.61 0.56 3.56
CA THR A 144 -12.59 1.01 2.63
C THR A 144 -11.57 1.87 3.34
N PHE A 145 -10.30 1.53 3.15
CA PHE A 145 -9.16 2.32 3.61
C PHE A 145 -8.44 2.91 2.41
N VAL A 146 -8.36 4.23 2.36
CA VAL A 146 -7.54 4.93 1.37
C VAL A 146 -6.14 5.08 1.94
N ARG A 147 -5.13 4.47 1.30
CA ARG A 147 -3.73 4.74 1.62
C ARG A 147 -3.27 5.99 0.89
N THR A 148 -2.71 6.94 1.63
CA THR A 148 -2.17 8.17 1.03
C THR A 148 -0.87 7.93 0.26
N TYR A 149 -0.37 8.97 -0.41
CA TYR A 149 0.77 8.88 -1.32
C TYR A 149 2.04 8.28 -0.67
N SER A 150 2.67 7.33 -1.35
CA SER A 150 3.99 6.80 -0.97
C SER A 150 5.04 7.42 -1.89
N THR A 151 5.96 8.19 -1.34
CA THR A 151 6.98 8.88 -2.15
C THR A 151 8.12 7.97 -2.59
N ALA A 152 8.74 8.33 -3.71
CA ALA A 152 10.03 7.83 -4.14
C ALA A 152 11.15 8.78 -3.69
N HIS A 153 12.36 8.27 -3.46
CA HIS A 153 13.50 9.10 -3.02
C HIS A 153 14.68 8.97 -3.98
N PHE A 154 14.56 9.52 -5.19
CA PHE A 154 15.70 9.59 -6.09
C PHE A 154 16.57 10.81 -5.74
N GLU A 155 17.82 10.55 -5.39
CA GLU A 155 18.91 11.51 -5.21
C GLU A 155 19.89 11.40 -6.40
N ASN A 156 20.60 12.49 -6.70
CA ASN A 156 21.65 12.54 -7.73
C ASN A 156 21.19 12.14 -9.15
N GLY A 157 19.90 12.33 -9.45
CA GLY A 157 19.27 11.98 -10.72
C GLY A 157 17.84 11.51 -10.52
N ALA A 158 17.11 11.34 -11.61
CA ALA A 158 15.83 10.67 -11.71
C ALA A 158 15.99 9.17 -12.02
N TRP A 159 14.86 8.46 -12.00
CA TRP A 159 14.81 7.01 -12.24
C TRP A 159 15.40 6.57 -13.59
N PHE A 160 15.36 7.43 -14.61
CA PHE A 160 15.81 7.12 -15.99
C PHE A 160 17.23 7.60 -16.32
N ASN A 161 17.85 8.43 -15.48
CA ASN A 161 19.16 9.02 -15.76
C ASN A 161 20.20 8.75 -14.65
N GLY A 162 20.04 7.64 -13.91
CA GLY A 162 21.05 7.16 -12.96
C GLY A 162 20.85 7.60 -11.51
N GLY A 163 19.66 8.11 -11.14
CA GLY A 163 19.32 8.41 -9.75
C GLY A 163 19.52 7.22 -8.80
N ASN A 164 19.80 7.53 -7.54
CA ASN A 164 20.06 6.55 -6.48
C ASN A 164 19.37 6.93 -5.16
N CYS A 165 19.42 6.03 -4.17
CA CYS A 165 18.82 6.19 -2.85
C CYS A 165 19.69 5.44 -1.85
N ASN A 166 20.88 5.98 -1.60
CA ASN A 166 21.91 5.28 -0.84
C ASN A 166 21.89 5.63 0.66
N ARG A 167 20.90 6.41 1.12
CA ARG A 167 20.78 6.76 2.54
C ARG A 167 20.65 5.50 3.40
N THR A 168 21.20 5.58 4.59
CA THR A 168 21.17 4.50 5.60
C THR A 168 20.39 4.90 6.85
N GLU A 169 19.91 6.14 6.88
CA GLU A 169 19.11 6.75 7.93
C GLU A 169 17.98 7.59 7.32
N PRO A 170 16.86 7.77 8.05
CA PRO A 170 15.76 8.63 7.63
C PRO A 170 16.18 10.08 7.40
N PHE A 171 15.41 10.79 6.58
CA PHE A 171 15.47 12.24 6.48
C PHE A 171 14.95 12.88 7.76
N ASN A 172 15.58 13.99 8.15
CA ASN A 172 15.08 14.89 9.18
C ASN A 172 13.90 15.72 8.66
N GLU A 173 13.18 16.35 9.58
CA GLU A 173 12.01 17.19 9.26
C GLU A 173 12.33 18.35 8.31
N SER A 174 13.52 18.94 8.47
CA SER A 174 13.97 20.03 7.61
C SER A 174 14.36 19.58 6.20
N GLU A 175 14.54 18.27 5.98
CA GLU A 175 14.96 17.73 4.68
C GLU A 175 13.76 17.28 3.82
N ILE A 176 12.55 17.21 4.39
CA ILE A 176 11.34 16.81 3.66
C ILE A 176 10.54 18.04 3.20
N ASN A 177 10.02 17.99 1.98
CA ASN A 177 9.16 19.07 1.45
C ASN A 177 7.68 18.80 1.74
N LEU A 178 7.20 19.24 2.91
CA LEU A 178 5.80 19.09 3.31
C LEU A 178 4.79 19.92 2.48
N TYR A 179 5.26 20.79 1.58
CA TYR A 179 4.43 21.60 0.69
C TYR A 179 4.57 21.19 -0.79
N GLY A 180 5.16 20.02 -1.05
CA GLY A 180 5.30 19.46 -2.38
C GLY A 180 4.02 18.82 -2.92
N TYR A 181 4.06 18.40 -4.18
CA TYR A 181 2.93 17.73 -4.83
C TYR A 181 2.51 16.45 -4.08
N GLN A 182 3.44 15.78 -3.40
CA GLN A 182 3.17 14.59 -2.59
C GLN A 182 2.16 14.90 -1.48
N SER A 183 2.38 16.00 -0.75
CA SER A 183 1.49 16.47 0.31
C SER A 183 0.17 16.99 -0.24
N GLU A 184 0.18 17.68 -1.37
CA GLU A 184 -1.06 18.14 -2.02
C GLU A 184 -1.95 16.97 -2.45
N VAL A 185 -1.37 15.91 -3.03
CA VAL A 185 -2.11 14.69 -3.36
C VAL A 185 -2.66 14.02 -2.10
N ALA A 186 -1.84 13.89 -1.05
CA ALA A 186 -2.27 13.31 0.21
C ALA A 186 -3.39 14.12 0.89
N LYS A 187 -3.33 15.45 0.80
CA LYS A 187 -4.37 16.35 1.28
C LYS A 187 -5.68 16.13 0.55
N VAL A 188 -5.67 16.10 -0.79
CA VAL A 188 -6.88 15.80 -1.59
C VAL A 188 -7.45 14.42 -1.24
N GLN A 189 -6.60 13.41 -1.07
CA GLN A 189 -7.04 12.08 -0.64
C GLN A 189 -7.75 12.11 0.72
N ASN A 190 -7.19 12.84 1.70
CA ASN A 190 -7.79 13.02 3.02
C ASN A 190 -9.13 13.79 2.93
N GLU A 191 -9.16 14.91 2.21
CA GLU A 191 -10.36 15.74 2.03
C GLU A 191 -11.52 14.95 1.40
N GLU A 192 -11.24 14.12 0.39
CA GLU A 192 -12.26 13.28 -0.24
C GLU A 192 -12.81 12.20 0.70
N VAL A 193 -11.96 11.60 1.56
CA VAL A 193 -12.45 10.65 2.56
C VAL A 193 -13.32 11.36 3.60
N GLU A 194 -12.94 12.54 4.08
CA GLU A 194 -13.77 13.30 5.01
C GLU A 194 -15.09 13.76 4.37
N ARG A 195 -15.07 14.16 3.09
CA ARG A 195 -16.27 14.49 2.33
C ARG A 195 -17.22 13.29 2.22
N ILE A 196 -16.70 12.08 1.98
CA ILE A 196 -17.50 10.85 1.93
C ILE A 196 -18.07 10.53 3.31
N LYS A 197 -17.28 10.62 4.38
CA LYS A 197 -17.73 10.41 5.77
C LYS A 197 -18.85 11.36 6.17
N GLY A 198 -18.80 12.61 5.70
CA GLY A 198 -19.85 13.62 5.93
C GLY A 198 -21.08 13.49 5.02
N SER A 199 -21.10 12.53 4.09
CA SER A 199 -22.20 12.32 3.15
C SER A 199 -23.15 11.21 3.61
N ASN A 200 -24.41 11.27 3.17
CA ASN A 200 -25.44 10.24 3.43
C ASN A 200 -25.17 8.89 2.72
N VAL A 201 -23.99 8.72 2.08
CA VAL A 201 -23.55 7.45 1.47
C VAL A 201 -23.04 6.48 2.54
N VAL A 202 -22.55 7.00 3.66
CA VAL A 202 -22.19 6.22 4.84
C VAL A 202 -23.47 5.98 5.64
N ASP A 203 -24.01 4.77 5.51
CA ASP A 203 -25.23 4.38 6.22
C ASP A 203 -24.95 4.23 7.73
N ASN A 204 -25.94 4.55 8.56
CA ASN A 204 -25.89 4.44 10.03
C ASN A 204 -25.66 2.98 10.50
N ASP A 205 -25.81 2.01 9.60
CA ASP A 205 -25.64 0.58 9.84
C ASP A 205 -24.17 0.09 9.79
N ASN A 206 -23.16 0.98 9.77
CA ASN A 206 -21.72 0.63 9.79
C ASN A 206 -21.22 -0.27 8.63
N LYS A 207 -22.05 -0.50 7.60
CA LYS A 207 -21.69 -1.33 6.42
C LYS A 207 -20.77 -0.62 5.43
N ASN A 208 -20.79 0.72 5.41
CA ASN A 208 -20.03 1.55 4.46
C ASN A 208 -19.04 2.46 5.20
N TYR A 209 -18.02 1.87 5.83
CA TYR A 209 -16.98 2.66 6.52
C TYR A 209 -15.91 3.14 5.55
N PHE A 210 -15.46 4.40 5.70
CA PHE A 210 -14.31 4.95 5.00
C PHE A 210 -13.27 5.43 6.01
N GLY A 211 -12.03 5.01 5.85
CA GLY A 211 -10.89 5.43 6.66
C GLY A 211 -9.67 5.77 5.81
N VAL A 212 -8.68 6.40 6.44
CA VAL A 212 -7.41 6.75 5.80
C VAL A 212 -6.28 6.01 6.50
N LEU A 213 -5.35 5.47 5.71
CA LEU A 213 -4.00 5.11 6.16
C LEU A 213 -3.08 6.25 5.73
N ASP A 214 -2.91 7.24 6.62
CA ASP A 214 -2.09 8.41 6.27
C ASP A 214 -0.61 8.10 6.48
N VAL A 215 0.05 7.73 5.38
CA VAL A 215 1.43 7.25 5.37
C VAL A 215 2.40 8.28 4.81
N THR A 216 1.91 9.35 4.16
CA THR A 216 2.73 10.24 3.32
C THR A 216 3.91 10.83 4.06
N GLU A 217 3.65 11.53 5.17
CA GLU A 217 4.72 12.18 5.93
C GLU A 217 5.73 11.16 6.46
N ALA A 218 5.24 10.07 7.06
CA ALA A 218 6.10 9.01 7.54
C ALA A 218 6.99 8.50 6.41
N MET A 219 6.43 8.23 5.22
CA MET A 219 7.18 7.72 4.09
C MET A 219 8.15 8.73 3.50
N MET A 220 7.84 10.03 3.51
CA MET A 220 8.79 11.08 3.09
C MET A 220 10.07 11.11 3.92
N ARG A 221 10.03 10.61 5.16
CA ARG A 221 11.23 10.50 5.98
C ARG A 221 12.04 9.25 5.65
N ARG A 222 11.43 8.21 5.07
CA ARG A 222 12.02 6.86 5.02
C ARG A 222 12.90 6.56 3.80
N GLY A 223 13.65 7.55 3.30
CA GLY A 223 14.58 7.33 2.18
C GLY A 223 15.54 6.14 2.34
N ASP A 224 15.87 5.79 3.59
CA ASP A 224 16.68 4.64 3.99
C ASP A 224 16.09 3.27 3.62
N GLY A 225 14.76 3.17 3.54
CA GLY A 225 14.04 1.91 3.41
C GLY A 225 13.85 1.39 1.97
N HIS A 226 14.36 2.11 0.97
CA HIS A 226 14.30 1.67 -0.43
C HIS A 226 15.34 0.58 -0.73
N PRO A 227 15.05 -0.35 -1.66
CA PRO A 227 16.02 -1.34 -2.13
C PRO A 227 17.26 -0.72 -2.75
N GLY A 228 17.12 0.37 -3.51
CA GLY A 228 18.22 0.96 -4.27
C GLY A 228 18.86 -0.09 -5.19
N GLY A 229 20.12 -0.42 -4.97
CA GLY A 229 20.83 -1.47 -5.69
C GLY A 229 20.65 -2.90 -5.14
N TYR A 230 19.96 -3.07 -4.00
CA TYR A 230 19.90 -4.33 -3.25
C TYR A 230 18.63 -5.14 -3.57
N TYR A 231 18.48 -5.54 -4.84
CA TYR A 231 17.35 -6.36 -5.28
C TYR A 231 17.78 -7.30 -6.40
N ASN A 232 16.88 -8.18 -6.84
CA ASN A 232 17.19 -9.15 -7.89
C ASN A 232 17.41 -8.46 -9.26
N LYS A 233 18.67 -8.16 -9.58
CA LYS A 233 19.08 -7.52 -10.84
C LYS A 233 19.15 -8.52 -11.99
N HIS A 234 18.02 -9.06 -12.42
CA HIS A 234 18.03 -9.92 -13.60
C HIS A 234 18.20 -9.16 -14.92
N ARG A 235 17.80 -7.87 -15.01
CA ARG A 235 17.83 -7.09 -16.26
C ARG A 235 17.97 -5.56 -16.16
N LYS A 236 18.30 -4.96 -15.00
CA LYS A 236 18.33 -3.48 -14.86
C LYS A 236 19.56 -2.96 -14.13
N THR A 237 20.17 -1.92 -14.70
CA THR A 237 21.22 -1.09 -14.07
C THR A 237 20.64 0.00 -13.16
N ALA A 238 19.33 0.26 -13.22
CA ALA A 238 18.66 1.30 -12.45
C ALA A 238 18.44 0.90 -10.97
N ASN A 239 18.53 1.88 -10.08
CA ASN A 239 18.18 1.71 -8.66
C ASN A 239 16.67 1.72 -8.48
N ASP A 240 16.16 0.87 -7.58
CA ASP A 240 14.77 0.92 -7.16
C ASP A 240 14.63 1.83 -5.94
N CYS A 241 14.26 3.09 -6.19
CA CYS A 241 13.99 4.10 -5.17
C CYS A 241 12.50 4.44 -5.07
N LEU A 242 11.64 3.53 -5.56
CA LEU A 242 10.19 3.66 -5.57
C LEU A 242 9.55 2.64 -4.63
N HIS A 243 9.93 1.37 -4.75
CA HIS A 243 9.42 0.31 -3.88
C HIS A 243 10.22 0.23 -2.59
N TRP A 244 9.76 -0.59 -1.66
CA TRP A 244 10.30 -0.70 -0.32
C TRP A 244 10.86 -2.08 -0.05
N CYS A 245 11.90 -2.13 0.77
CA CYS A 245 12.41 -3.38 1.33
C CYS A 245 11.37 -4.07 2.20
N LEU A 246 11.38 -5.40 2.20
CA LEU A 246 10.56 -6.26 3.06
C LEU A 246 11.45 -7.26 3.82
N PRO A 247 11.42 -7.28 5.18
CA PRO A 247 10.72 -6.32 6.06
C PRO A 247 11.25 -4.89 5.89
N GLY A 248 10.49 -3.89 6.33
CA GLY A 248 10.84 -2.48 6.13
C GLY A 248 9.71 -1.48 6.44
N PRO A 249 9.82 -0.21 5.98
CA PRO A 249 8.87 0.86 6.34
C PRO A 249 7.40 0.55 6.04
N VAL A 250 7.14 -0.29 5.04
CA VAL A 250 5.79 -0.71 4.63
C VAL A 250 5.06 -1.50 5.72
N ASP A 251 5.79 -2.13 6.65
CA ASP A 251 5.18 -2.87 7.75
C ASP A 251 4.33 -1.95 8.65
N MET A 252 4.72 -0.67 8.77
CA MET A 252 3.94 0.38 9.43
C MET A 252 2.55 0.55 8.81
N TRP A 253 2.38 0.38 7.50
CA TRP A 253 1.08 0.53 6.85
C TRP A 253 0.10 -0.54 7.32
N ASN A 254 0.62 -1.73 7.64
CA ASN A 254 -0.16 -2.84 8.19
C ASN A 254 -0.43 -2.65 9.69
N GLU A 255 0.45 -1.99 10.45
CA GLU A 255 0.16 -1.51 11.81
C GLU A 255 -1.00 -0.52 11.81
N MET A 256 -0.98 0.48 10.92
CA MET A 256 -2.08 1.45 10.76
C MET A 256 -3.39 0.79 10.34
N LEU A 257 -3.31 -0.19 9.42
CA LEU A 257 -4.48 -0.98 9.02
C LEU A 257 -5.06 -1.75 10.21
N MET A 258 -4.23 -2.46 10.99
CA MET A 258 -4.68 -3.19 12.18
C MET A 258 -5.31 -2.26 13.20
N HIS A 259 -4.69 -1.11 13.48
CA HIS A 259 -5.22 -0.10 14.39
C HIS A 259 -6.60 0.39 13.95
N ASN A 260 -6.76 0.68 12.67
CA ASN A 260 -8.04 1.09 12.12
C ASN A 260 -9.08 -0.04 12.17
N LEU A 261 -8.70 -1.29 11.90
CA LEU A 261 -9.59 -2.45 12.06
C LEU A 261 -10.08 -2.58 13.50
N ILE A 262 -9.19 -2.43 14.49
CA ILE A 262 -9.54 -2.42 15.92
C ILE A 262 -10.58 -1.31 16.20
N LYS A 263 -10.30 -0.08 15.78
CA LYS A 263 -11.24 1.05 15.96
C LYS A 263 -12.61 0.79 15.32
N THR A 264 -12.64 0.24 14.11
CA THR A 264 -13.91 -0.07 13.43
C THR A 264 -14.65 -1.27 14.01
N SER A 265 -13.97 -2.14 14.78
CA SER A 265 -14.59 -3.27 15.48
C SER A 265 -15.20 -2.84 16.82
N SER A 266 -14.65 -1.82 17.48
CA SER A 266 -15.19 -1.26 18.73
C SER A 266 -16.37 -0.30 18.55
N LEU A 267 -16.69 0.07 17.30
CA LEU A 267 -17.81 0.97 16.96
C LEU A 267 -19.10 0.21 16.60
N GLY A 268 -19.08 -1.12 16.59
CA GLY A 268 -20.21 -1.99 16.26
C GLY A 268 -20.61 -2.92 17.40
#